data_AF-A0A7J7E4B4-F1
#
_entry.id   AF-A0A7J7E4B4-F1
#
_cell.length_a   1.000
_cell.length_b   1.000
_cell.length_c   1.000
_cell.angle_alpha   90.00
_cell.angle_beta   90.00
_cell.angle_gamma   90.00
#
_symmetry.space_group_name_H-M   'P 1'
#
loop_
_entity.id
_entity.type
_entity.pdbx_description
1 polymer ?
#
loop_
_entity_poly.entity_id
_entity_poly.type
_entity_poly.pdbx_seq_one_letter_code
_entity_poly.pdbx_strand_id
1 'polypeptide(L)'
;MEAPSSLLLLLLLPALGSLRAGGNASETRIIGGREAAPHSRPYMVSLQQAGTHLCGGVLVHPKWLDGKVRRSKTIQPLALPRGRHVVAAGAQCSLAGWGLTQQGGHLARALRELDLRVLDARMCNNSRFWDGNVTPWMLCLQAPAKDQAPCKGDSGGPVVCKGRVAGILSFSSKACTDVFKPPVATAVAPYMPWIRKVLSRHRSPPQA
;
A
#
# COMPACT_ATOMS: atom_id res chain seq x y z
N MET A 1 -2.35 -85.58 1.92
CA MET A 1 -2.01 -84.96 0.62
C MET A 1 -3.33 -84.59 -0.04
N GLU A 2 -3.35 -83.44 -0.72
CA GLU A 2 -4.48 -82.77 -1.41
C GLU A 2 -5.36 -81.81 -0.57
N ALA A 3 -5.66 -80.66 -1.21
CA ALA A 3 -6.19 -79.38 -0.72
C ALA A 3 -7.74 -79.38 -0.56
N PRO A 4 -8.44 -78.26 -0.19
CA PRO A 4 -8.63 -77.15 -1.14
C PRO A 4 -8.81 -75.71 -0.56
N SER A 5 -8.50 -74.74 -1.44
CA SER A 5 -9.29 -73.53 -1.75
C SER A 5 -9.77 -72.57 -0.65
N SER A 6 -9.33 -71.31 -0.73
CA SER A 6 -10.26 -70.21 -1.08
C SER A 6 -9.53 -68.93 -1.49
N LEU A 7 -10.04 -68.36 -2.57
CA LEU A 7 -9.63 -67.13 -3.23
C LEU A 7 -9.73 -65.91 -2.28
N LEU A 8 -8.76 -65.01 -2.36
CA LEU A 8 -9.04 -63.58 -2.19
C LEU A 8 -8.31 -62.79 -3.27
N LEU A 9 -9.08 -62.34 -4.25
CA LEU A 9 -8.66 -61.52 -5.37
C LEU A 9 -8.30 -60.11 -4.86
N LEU A 10 -7.01 -59.78 -4.88
CA LEU A 10 -6.50 -58.42 -4.68
C LEU A 10 -6.88 -57.55 -5.90
N LEU A 11 -8.02 -56.87 -5.85
CA LEU A 11 -8.30 -55.76 -6.75
C LEU A 11 -7.59 -54.50 -6.22
N LEU A 12 -6.49 -54.15 -6.86
CA LEU A 12 -5.80 -52.86 -6.70
C LEU A 12 -6.70 -51.73 -7.22
N LEU A 13 -7.40 -51.05 -6.31
CA LEU A 13 -7.94 -49.71 -6.57
C LEU A 13 -6.87 -48.71 -6.14
N PRO A 14 -6.27 -47.89 -7.05
CA PRO A 14 -5.61 -46.69 -6.60
C PRO A 14 -6.71 -45.79 -6.03
N ALA A 15 -6.66 -45.58 -4.71
CA ALA A 15 -7.36 -44.47 -4.10
C ALA A 15 -6.78 -43.18 -4.70
N LEU A 16 -7.38 -42.73 -5.80
CA LEU A 16 -7.34 -41.34 -6.23
C LEU A 16 -8.05 -40.56 -5.12
N GLY A 17 -7.32 -40.30 -4.04
CA GLY A 17 -7.66 -39.23 -3.13
C GLY A 17 -7.73 -37.99 -3.98
N SER A 18 -8.96 -37.53 -4.25
CA SER A 18 -9.17 -36.18 -4.74
C SER A 18 -8.59 -35.27 -3.67
N LEU A 19 -7.38 -34.78 -3.92
CA LEU A 19 -6.94 -33.53 -3.33
C LEU A 19 -8.01 -32.54 -3.76
N ARG A 20 -8.98 -32.25 -2.88
CA ARG A 20 -9.74 -31.03 -2.97
C ARG A 20 -8.71 -29.93 -2.83
N ALA A 21 -8.19 -29.47 -3.95
CA ALA A 21 -7.63 -28.14 -4.06
C ALA A 21 -8.74 -27.24 -3.52
N GLY A 22 -8.55 -26.78 -2.28
CA GLY A 22 -9.37 -25.72 -1.72
C GLY A 22 -9.44 -24.64 -2.77
N GLY A 23 -10.67 -24.32 -3.20
CA GLY A 23 -10.90 -23.35 -4.26
C GLY A 23 -10.03 -22.14 -3.99
N ASN A 24 -9.22 -21.77 -4.99
CA ASN A 24 -8.42 -20.56 -4.97
C ASN A 24 -9.34 -19.41 -4.57
N ALA A 25 -9.29 -19.03 -3.30
CA ALA A 25 -9.77 -17.75 -2.86
C ALA A 25 -8.91 -16.76 -3.63
N SER A 26 -9.48 -16.23 -4.72
CA SER A 26 -8.89 -15.22 -5.56
C SER A 26 -8.35 -14.14 -4.64
N GLU A 27 -7.03 -14.13 -4.45
CA GLU A 27 -6.36 -13.15 -3.62
C GLU A 27 -6.67 -11.78 -4.22
N THR A 28 -7.51 -11.02 -3.54
CA THR A 28 -7.90 -9.68 -3.97
C THR A 28 -7.01 -8.70 -3.21
N ARG A 29 -6.19 -7.97 -3.98
CA ARG A 29 -4.95 -7.26 -3.57
C ARG A 29 -5.05 -5.78 -3.96
N ILE A 30 -4.46 -4.76 -3.30
CA ILE A 30 -3.92 -3.58 -4.08
C ILE A 30 -3.30 -4.21 -5.32
N ILE A 31 -3.65 -3.83 -6.55
CA ILE A 31 -3.50 -4.75 -7.70
C ILE A 31 -2.13 -5.45 -7.63
N GLY A 32 -2.14 -6.78 -7.46
CA GLY A 32 -0.95 -7.64 -7.31
C GLY A 32 -0.14 -7.61 -6.00
N GLY A 33 -0.49 -6.83 -4.97
CA GLY A 33 0.11 -6.76 -3.63
C GLY A 33 -0.41 -7.78 -2.59
N ARG A 34 -0.01 -7.65 -1.33
CA ARG A 34 -0.28 -8.64 -0.25
C ARG A 34 -1.08 -8.05 0.91
N GLU A 35 -1.72 -8.90 1.71
CA GLU A 35 -2.43 -8.40 2.90
C GLU A 35 -1.42 -7.91 3.90
N ALA A 36 -1.66 -6.74 4.48
CA ALA A 36 -0.87 -6.28 5.61
C ALA A 36 -1.31 -7.06 6.85
N ALA A 37 -0.35 -7.52 7.65
CA ALA A 37 -0.69 -8.16 8.92
C ALA A 37 -1.53 -7.19 9.77
N PRO A 38 -2.59 -7.64 10.46
CA PRO A 38 -3.46 -6.76 11.23
C PRO A 38 -2.67 -5.83 12.15
N HIS A 39 -2.98 -4.53 12.10
CA HIS A 39 -2.34 -3.47 12.89
C HIS A 39 -0.84 -3.26 12.68
N SER A 40 -0.21 -3.92 11.71
CA SER A 40 1.23 -3.76 11.40
C SER A 40 1.58 -2.38 10.81
N ARG A 41 0.57 -1.59 10.43
CA ARG A 41 0.70 -0.24 9.89
C ARG A 41 -0.13 0.73 10.76
N PRO A 42 0.29 1.00 12.01
CA PRO A 42 -0.51 1.71 13.01
C PRO A 42 -0.72 3.20 12.72
N TYR A 43 -0.10 3.71 11.65
CA TYR A 43 -0.23 5.09 11.18
C TYR A 43 -1.27 5.27 10.09
N MET A 44 -1.84 4.18 9.54
CA MET A 44 -2.80 4.26 8.44
C MET A 44 -4.12 4.85 8.91
N VAL A 45 -4.66 5.76 8.09
CA VAL A 45 -5.97 6.40 8.30
C VAL A 45 -6.86 6.10 7.10
N SER A 46 -8.13 5.81 7.37
CA SER A 46 -9.19 5.69 6.37
C SER A 46 -10.06 6.95 6.44
N LEU A 47 -9.99 7.79 5.41
CA LEU A 47 -10.88 8.93 5.25
C LEU A 47 -12.16 8.44 4.59
N GLN A 48 -13.30 8.65 5.25
CA GLN A 48 -14.58 8.11 4.84
C GLN A 48 -15.59 9.22 4.57
N GLN A 49 -16.44 9.00 3.58
CA GLN A 49 -17.61 9.81 3.28
C GLN A 49 -18.84 8.92 3.38
N ALA A 50 -19.82 9.31 4.20
CA ALA A 50 -21.04 8.52 4.46
C ALA A 50 -20.75 7.04 4.84
N GLY A 51 -19.71 6.81 5.66
CA GLY A 51 -19.31 5.45 6.09
C GLY A 51 -18.60 4.61 5.03
N THR A 52 -18.33 5.16 3.85
CA THR A 52 -17.58 4.49 2.79
C THR A 52 -16.17 5.06 2.69
N HIS A 53 -15.16 4.19 2.58
CA HIS A 53 -13.78 4.60 2.37
C HIS A 53 -13.63 5.37 1.05
N LEU A 54 -13.05 6.56 1.13
CA LEU A 54 -12.79 7.43 0.00
C LEU A 54 -11.31 7.45 -0.35
N CYS A 55 -10.46 7.70 0.65
CA CYS A 55 -9.02 7.88 0.49
C CYS A 55 -8.26 7.39 1.72
N GLY A 56 -6.97 7.08 1.52
CA GLY A 56 -6.03 6.84 2.59
C GLY A 56 -5.52 8.13 3.25
N GLY A 57 -4.79 7.95 4.34
CA GLY A 57 -4.08 9.01 5.05
C GLY A 57 -3.01 8.45 5.97
N VAL A 58 -2.21 9.34 6.54
CA VAL A 58 -1.12 8.98 7.46
C VAL A 58 -1.12 9.85 8.70
N LEU A 59 -1.08 9.21 9.86
CA LEU A 59 -0.83 9.88 11.13
C LEU A 59 0.66 10.22 11.23
N VAL A 60 0.99 11.51 11.39
CA VAL A 60 2.39 11.97 11.49
C VAL A 60 2.70 12.69 12.80
N HIS A 61 1.68 12.99 13.59
CA HIS A 61 1.82 13.69 14.86
C HIS A 61 0.69 13.31 15.83
N PRO A 62 0.97 13.09 17.13
CA PRO A 62 -0.05 12.71 18.11
C PRO A 62 -1.12 13.75 18.34
N LYS A 63 -0.73 15.04 18.32
CA LYS A 63 -1.58 16.13 18.79
C LYS A 63 -2.62 16.62 17.77
N TRP A 64 -2.69 16.00 16.59
CA TRP A 64 -3.67 16.38 15.56
C TRP A 64 -5.04 15.72 15.74
N LEU A 65 -5.15 14.84 16.74
CA LEU A 65 -6.38 14.14 17.05
C LEU A 65 -6.92 14.76 18.33
N ASP A 66 -7.72 15.81 18.20
CA ASP A 66 -8.36 16.50 19.32
C ASP A 66 -9.17 15.50 20.15
N GLY A 67 -8.67 15.14 21.35
CA GLY A 67 -9.36 14.39 22.42
C GLY A 67 -9.88 12.98 22.09
N LYS A 68 -10.09 12.62 20.82
CA LYS A 68 -10.84 11.44 20.36
C LYS A 68 -9.96 10.25 19.98
N VAL A 69 -8.66 10.45 19.79
CA VAL A 69 -7.77 9.34 19.43
C VAL A 69 -6.59 9.25 20.38
N ARG A 70 -6.55 8.16 21.13
CA ARG A 70 -5.46 7.83 22.05
C ARG A 70 -4.46 6.94 21.34
N ARG A 71 -3.17 7.26 21.49
CA ARG A 71 -2.08 6.39 21.02
C ARG A 71 -2.17 5.02 21.68
N SER A 72 -1.83 3.98 20.92
CA SER A 72 -1.84 2.60 21.37
C SER A 72 -0.82 1.78 20.58
N LYS A 73 -0.81 0.44 20.75
CA LYS A 73 -0.05 -0.46 19.88
C LYS A 73 -0.55 -0.45 18.43
N THR A 74 -1.81 -0.12 18.21
CA THR A 74 -2.49 -0.13 16.90
C THR A 74 -2.64 1.26 16.30
N ILE A 75 -2.33 2.33 17.07
CA ILE A 75 -2.44 3.73 16.64
C ILE A 75 -1.15 4.46 17.02
N GLN A 76 -0.29 4.71 16.04
CA GLN A 76 1.00 5.38 16.22
C GLN A 76 1.34 6.23 15.00
N PRO A 77 1.91 7.43 15.19
CA PRO A 77 2.36 8.24 14.06
C PRO A 77 3.59 7.63 13.38
N LEU A 78 3.66 7.78 12.05
CA LEU A 78 4.85 7.49 11.26
C LEU A 78 5.82 8.67 11.29
N ALA A 79 7.12 8.38 11.33
CA ALA A 79 8.15 9.40 11.36
C ALA A 79 8.18 10.22 10.05
N LEU A 80 8.31 11.54 10.19
CA LEU A 80 8.54 12.45 9.07
C LEU A 80 10.00 12.42 8.58
N PRO A 81 10.27 12.89 7.35
CA PRO A 81 11.63 13.11 6.85
C PRO A 81 12.50 13.96 7.79
N ARG A 82 13.78 13.60 7.90
CA ARG A 82 14.76 14.37 8.69
C ARG A 82 15.18 15.66 7.98
N GLY A 83 15.45 15.55 6.68
CA GLY A 83 15.93 16.65 5.84
C GLY A 83 14.87 17.18 4.88
N ARG A 84 15.34 18.01 3.95
CA ARG A 84 14.55 18.59 2.86
C ARG A 84 14.76 17.88 1.52
N HIS A 85 15.77 17.00 1.45
CA HIS A 85 16.08 16.25 0.24
C HIS A 85 15.05 15.16 0.00
N VAL A 86 14.53 15.17 -1.22
CA VAL A 86 13.68 14.11 -1.77
C VAL A 86 14.48 12.80 -1.77
N VAL A 87 13.79 11.67 -1.56
CA VAL A 87 14.42 10.35 -1.62
C VAL A 87 14.98 10.09 -3.02
N ALA A 88 16.17 9.50 -3.10
CA ALA A 88 16.85 9.27 -4.38
C ALA A 88 16.13 8.21 -5.23
N ALA A 89 16.32 8.29 -6.55
CA ALA A 89 15.91 7.23 -7.47
C ALA A 89 16.51 5.87 -7.06
N GLY A 90 15.76 4.80 -7.30
CA GLY A 90 16.09 3.44 -6.88
C GLY A 90 15.80 3.15 -5.40
N ALA A 91 15.43 4.14 -4.58
CA ALA A 91 15.06 3.90 -3.19
C ALA A 91 13.89 2.91 -3.10
N GLN A 92 14.06 1.89 -2.24
CA GLN A 92 13.01 0.93 -1.92
C GLN A 92 12.04 1.54 -0.91
N CYS A 93 10.75 1.37 -1.20
CA CYS A 93 9.65 1.92 -0.45
C CYS A 93 8.50 0.93 -0.40
N SER A 94 7.50 1.23 0.41
CA SER A 94 6.25 0.47 0.48
C SER A 94 5.08 1.44 0.56
N LEU A 95 3.94 1.03 0.04
CA LEU A 95 2.66 1.70 0.22
C LEU A 95 1.67 0.73 0.85
N ALA A 96 0.71 1.26 1.60
CA ALA A 96 -0.44 0.48 2.09
C ALA A 96 -1.74 1.28 1.90
N GLY A 97 -2.84 0.57 1.71
CA GLY A 97 -4.15 1.18 1.44
C GLY A 97 -5.28 0.17 1.30
N TRP A 98 -6.50 0.70 1.19
CA TRP A 98 -7.75 -0.05 1.01
C TRP A 98 -8.36 0.18 -0.37
N GLY A 99 -7.55 0.66 -1.32
CA GLY A 99 -8.00 0.92 -2.68
C GLY A 99 -8.49 -0.32 -3.41
N LEU A 100 -8.93 -0.09 -4.65
CA LEU A 100 -9.45 -1.12 -5.51
C LEU A 100 -8.44 -2.23 -5.74
N THR A 101 -8.92 -3.47 -5.66
CA THR A 101 -8.04 -4.62 -5.83
C THR A 101 -7.89 -5.13 -7.25
N GLN A 102 -8.73 -4.60 -8.12
CA GLN A 102 -8.81 -4.87 -9.54
C GLN A 102 -9.38 -3.61 -10.19
N GLN A 103 -8.98 -3.34 -11.42
CA GLN A 103 -9.55 -2.24 -12.19
C GLN A 103 -11.07 -2.35 -12.28
N GLY A 104 -11.78 -1.32 -11.80
CA GLY A 104 -13.26 -1.31 -11.77
C GLY A 104 -13.90 -2.28 -10.77
N GLY A 105 -13.10 -2.93 -9.90
CA GLY A 105 -13.59 -3.85 -8.88
C GLY A 105 -14.06 -3.14 -7.61
N HIS A 106 -13.95 -3.85 -6.48
CA HIS A 106 -14.33 -3.35 -5.16
C HIS A 106 -13.11 -2.92 -4.33
N LEU A 107 -13.34 -2.06 -3.34
CA LEU A 107 -12.34 -1.66 -2.35
C LEU A 107 -11.92 -2.87 -1.50
N ALA A 108 -10.67 -2.88 -1.06
CA ALA A 108 -10.15 -3.96 -0.23
C ALA A 108 -10.81 -3.96 1.17
N ARG A 109 -11.27 -5.13 1.62
CA ARG A 109 -11.86 -5.30 2.97
C ARG A 109 -10.80 -5.24 4.08
N ALA A 110 -9.61 -5.76 3.79
CA ALA A 110 -8.45 -5.72 4.67
C ALA A 110 -7.40 -4.77 4.10
N LEU A 111 -6.56 -4.20 4.96
CA LEU A 111 -5.48 -3.33 4.52
C LEU A 111 -4.50 -4.14 3.67
N ARG A 112 -4.15 -3.61 2.51
CA ARG A 112 -3.18 -4.23 1.60
C ARG A 112 -1.91 -3.41 1.58
N GLU A 113 -0.81 -4.05 1.21
CA GLU A 113 0.47 -3.39 1.01
C GLU A 113 1.19 -3.87 -0.24
N LEU A 114 1.99 -2.97 -0.80
CA LEU A 114 2.74 -3.15 -2.03
C LEU A 114 4.12 -2.51 -1.90
N ASP A 115 5.15 -3.28 -2.23
CA ASP A 115 6.50 -2.76 -2.35
C ASP A 115 6.65 -1.94 -3.63
N LEU A 116 7.41 -0.86 -3.56
CA LEU A 116 7.61 0.10 -4.63
C LEU A 116 9.07 0.52 -4.69
N ARG A 117 9.48 1.08 -5.83
CA ARG A 117 10.74 1.81 -5.98
C ARG A 117 10.49 3.20 -6.54
N VAL A 118 11.33 4.14 -6.13
CA VAL A 118 11.35 5.50 -6.70
C VAL A 118 12.00 5.44 -8.08
N LEU A 119 11.29 5.90 -9.09
CA LEU A 119 11.81 6.06 -10.45
C LEU A 119 12.60 7.35 -10.60
N ASP A 120 13.53 7.36 -11.56
CA ASP A 120 14.20 8.59 -11.96
C ASP A 120 13.19 9.55 -12.62
N ALA A 121 13.16 10.79 -12.14
CA ALA A 121 12.20 11.79 -12.59
C ALA A 121 12.38 12.18 -14.06
N ARG A 122 13.61 12.12 -14.61
CA ARG A 122 13.83 12.38 -16.04
C ARG A 122 13.23 11.27 -16.88
N MET A 123 13.39 10.02 -16.46
CA MET A 123 12.72 8.89 -17.12
C MET A 123 11.19 9.07 -17.11
N CYS A 124 10.62 9.41 -15.95
CA CYS A 124 9.17 9.63 -15.85
C CYS A 124 8.66 10.83 -16.64
N ASN A 125 9.52 11.79 -16.97
CA ASN A 125 9.17 12.97 -17.78
C ASN A 125 9.43 12.81 -19.27
N ASN A 126 9.93 11.65 -19.73
CA ASN A 126 9.98 11.37 -21.16
C ASN A 126 8.57 11.47 -21.77
N SER A 127 8.48 11.79 -23.06
CA SER A 127 7.22 12.00 -23.78
C SER A 127 6.28 10.78 -23.77
N ARG A 128 6.85 9.58 -23.71
CA ARG A 128 6.09 8.33 -23.56
C ARG A 128 5.41 8.20 -22.20
N PHE A 129 5.93 8.87 -21.17
CA PHE A 129 5.45 8.81 -19.80
C PHE A 129 4.65 10.06 -19.45
N TRP A 130 5.07 10.88 -18.49
CA TRP A 130 4.32 12.05 -18.05
C TRP A 130 4.60 13.32 -18.84
N ASP A 131 5.54 13.28 -19.79
CA ASP A 131 5.81 14.38 -20.74
C ASP A 131 6.04 15.73 -20.01
N GLY A 132 7.03 15.75 -19.13
CA GLY A 132 7.39 16.93 -18.34
C GLY A 132 6.49 17.28 -17.14
N ASN A 133 5.37 16.57 -16.93
CA ASN A 133 4.41 16.93 -15.87
C ASN A 133 4.80 16.49 -14.43
N VAL A 134 5.85 15.69 -14.24
CA VAL A 134 6.35 15.31 -12.91
C VAL A 134 7.37 16.34 -12.44
N THR A 135 6.99 17.15 -11.45
CA THR A 135 7.85 18.22 -10.91
C THR A 135 8.92 17.68 -9.93
N PRO A 136 9.96 18.48 -9.58
CA PRO A 136 10.93 18.12 -8.55
C PRO A 136 10.34 17.90 -7.14
N TRP A 137 9.09 18.29 -6.92
CA TRP A 137 8.35 18.14 -5.67
C TRP A 137 7.49 16.88 -5.64
N MET A 138 7.64 15.99 -6.63
CA MET A 138 6.89 14.76 -6.79
C MET A 138 7.82 13.54 -6.83
N LEU A 139 7.27 12.37 -6.50
CA LEU A 139 7.90 11.07 -6.59
C LEU A 139 7.15 10.24 -7.62
N CYS A 140 7.87 9.74 -8.61
CA CYS A 140 7.36 8.75 -9.55
C CYS A 140 7.70 7.35 -9.02
N LEU A 141 6.75 6.42 -9.07
CA LEU A 141 6.86 5.13 -8.37
C LEU A 141 6.66 3.96 -9.34
N GLN A 142 7.34 2.86 -9.07
CA GLN A 142 7.19 1.63 -9.83
C GLN A 142 6.98 0.45 -8.89
N ALA A 143 5.98 -0.39 -9.20
CA ALA A 143 5.82 -1.69 -8.59
C ALA A 143 6.76 -2.73 -9.22
N PRO A 144 7.16 -3.79 -8.49
CA PRO A 144 8.03 -4.84 -9.01
C PRO A 144 7.50 -5.52 -10.27
N ALA A 145 6.18 -5.77 -10.33
CA ALA A 145 5.53 -6.39 -11.49
C ALA A 145 4.65 -5.40 -12.26
N LYS A 146 4.46 -5.63 -13.56
CA LYS A 146 3.70 -4.73 -14.46
C LYS A 146 2.20 -4.74 -14.21
N ASP A 147 1.70 -5.84 -13.65
CA ASP A 147 0.32 -6.01 -13.22
C ASP A 147 0.08 -5.53 -11.79
N GLN A 148 1.07 -4.88 -11.16
CA GLN A 148 0.97 -4.33 -9.83
C GLN A 148 0.86 -2.81 -9.83
N ALA A 149 -0.08 -2.26 -9.06
CA ALA A 149 -0.17 -0.82 -8.84
C ALA A 149 -1.11 -0.46 -7.69
N PRO A 150 -0.86 0.67 -6.98
CA PRO A 150 -1.90 1.39 -6.26
C PRO A 150 -3.05 1.79 -7.21
N CYS A 151 -4.24 1.93 -6.67
CA CYS A 151 -5.43 2.24 -7.46
C CYS A 151 -6.37 3.20 -6.71
N LYS A 152 -7.56 3.44 -7.28
CA LYS A 152 -8.58 4.32 -6.67
C LYS A 152 -8.84 3.92 -5.21
N GLY A 153 -8.85 4.88 -4.31
CA GLY A 153 -8.96 4.69 -2.86
C GLY A 153 -7.62 4.71 -2.12
N ASP A 154 -6.50 4.39 -2.79
CA ASP A 154 -5.17 4.48 -2.15
C ASP A 154 -4.65 5.92 -2.05
N SER A 155 -5.22 6.85 -2.84
CA SER A 155 -4.86 8.27 -2.83
C SER A 155 -4.86 8.84 -1.41
N GLY A 156 -3.88 9.67 -1.07
CA GLY A 156 -3.64 10.17 0.28
C GLY A 156 -2.86 9.20 1.19
N GLY A 157 -2.73 7.93 0.81
CA GLY A 157 -1.94 6.93 1.52
C GLY A 157 -0.44 7.25 1.51
N PRO A 158 0.30 6.84 2.56
CA PRO A 158 1.72 7.11 2.68
C PRO A 158 2.57 6.20 1.79
N VAL A 159 3.52 6.81 1.08
CA VAL A 159 4.69 6.12 0.54
C VAL A 159 5.77 6.15 1.62
N VAL A 160 6.19 4.98 2.08
CA VAL A 160 7.11 4.82 3.20
C VAL A 160 8.44 4.32 2.70
N CYS A 161 9.52 5.07 2.93
CA CYS A 161 10.88 4.67 2.58
C CYS A 161 11.76 4.80 3.82
N LYS A 162 12.57 3.77 4.13
CA LYS A 162 13.42 3.73 5.33
C LYS A 162 12.67 4.08 6.62
N GLY A 163 11.44 3.56 6.76
CA GLY A 163 10.58 3.76 7.94
C GLY A 163 10.05 5.18 8.13
N ARG A 164 10.02 6.01 7.08
CA ARG A 164 9.54 7.40 7.12
C ARG A 164 8.60 7.71 5.98
N VAL A 165 7.72 8.69 6.18
CA VAL A 165 6.86 9.22 5.11
C VAL A 165 7.74 9.90 4.07
N ALA A 166 7.91 9.29 2.91
CA ALA A 166 8.65 9.89 1.80
C ALA A 166 7.71 10.64 0.84
N GLY A 167 6.50 10.12 0.66
CA GLY A 167 5.50 10.71 -0.22
C GLY A 167 4.07 10.49 0.25
N ILE A 168 3.15 11.24 -0.33
CA ILE A 168 1.69 11.05 -0.21
C ILE A 168 1.17 10.69 -1.60
N LEU A 169 0.61 9.49 -1.76
CA LEU A 169 0.12 9.03 -3.07
C LEU A 169 -0.93 10.00 -3.61
N SER A 170 -0.82 10.40 -4.87
CA SER A 170 -1.67 11.42 -5.46
C SER A 170 -2.45 10.87 -6.65
N PHE A 171 -1.78 10.60 -7.77
CA PHE A 171 -2.45 10.28 -9.03
C PHE A 171 -1.70 9.23 -9.86
N SER A 172 -2.44 8.68 -10.82
CA SER A 172 -1.97 7.82 -11.91
C SER A 172 -2.91 8.01 -13.11
N SER A 173 -2.70 7.28 -14.19
CA SER A 173 -3.69 7.14 -15.26
C SER A 173 -5.02 6.52 -14.78
N LYS A 174 -6.04 6.61 -15.64
CA LYS A 174 -7.34 5.93 -15.43
C LYS A 174 -7.19 4.42 -15.28
N ALA A 175 -6.25 3.81 -16.02
CA ALA A 175 -5.86 2.42 -15.84
C ALA A 175 -4.78 2.33 -14.77
N CYS A 176 -5.05 1.63 -13.66
CA CYS A 176 -4.14 1.58 -12.52
C CYS A 176 -2.79 0.91 -12.85
N THR A 177 -2.79 -0.13 -13.70
CA THR A 177 -1.58 -0.87 -14.11
C THR A 177 -0.97 -0.37 -15.43
N ASP A 178 -1.22 0.88 -15.82
CA ASP A 178 -0.58 1.46 -17.00
C ASP A 178 0.90 1.72 -16.72
N VAL A 179 1.76 0.89 -17.32
CA VAL A 179 3.21 0.99 -17.16
C VAL A 179 3.81 2.29 -17.71
N PHE A 180 3.10 3.00 -18.59
CA PHE A 180 3.55 4.29 -19.14
C PHE A 180 3.06 5.48 -18.31
N LYS A 181 2.14 5.27 -17.37
CA LYS A 181 1.65 6.32 -16.47
C LYS A 181 1.81 5.88 -15.01
N PRO A 182 3.08 5.66 -14.58
CA PRO A 182 3.40 5.16 -13.26
C PRO A 182 2.82 6.06 -12.16
N PRO A 183 2.43 5.50 -11.00
CA PRO A 183 1.87 6.27 -9.90
C PRO A 183 2.80 7.40 -9.43
N VAL A 184 2.20 8.55 -9.13
CA VAL A 184 2.89 9.75 -8.67
C VAL A 184 2.41 10.12 -7.28
N ALA A 185 3.36 10.40 -6.40
CA ALA A 185 3.12 10.90 -5.05
C ALA A 185 3.71 12.31 -4.89
N THR A 186 3.11 13.13 -4.02
CA THR A 186 3.73 14.37 -3.56
C THR A 186 4.92 14.03 -2.67
N ALA A 187 6.13 14.54 -2.96
CA ALA A 187 7.31 14.33 -2.14
C ALA A 187 7.19 15.13 -0.84
N VAL A 188 7.35 14.50 0.34
CA VAL A 188 7.09 15.17 1.63
C VAL A 188 8.26 16.04 2.10
N ALA A 189 9.50 15.62 1.86
CA ALA A 189 10.70 16.30 2.37
C ALA A 189 10.76 17.81 2.04
N PRO A 190 10.42 18.24 0.80
CA PRO A 190 10.23 19.65 0.45
C PRO A 190 9.36 20.49 1.37
N TYR A 191 8.25 19.91 1.83
CA TYR A 191 7.23 20.60 2.61
C TYR A 191 7.54 20.60 4.11
N MET A 192 8.63 19.97 4.54
CA MET A 192 8.99 19.86 5.96
C MET A 192 9.07 21.19 6.71
N PRO A 193 9.55 22.31 6.15
CA PRO A 193 9.51 23.60 6.83
C PRO A 193 8.07 24.04 7.15
N TRP A 194 7.16 23.89 6.18
CA TRP A 194 5.74 24.21 6.36
C TRP A 194 5.08 23.24 7.35
N ILE A 195 5.30 21.92 7.20
CA ILE A 195 4.76 20.91 8.11
C ILE A 195 5.18 21.22 9.55
N ARG A 196 6.48 21.45 9.81
CA ARG A 196 6.97 21.77 11.16
C ARG A 196 6.33 23.04 11.72
N LYS A 197 6.13 24.07 10.89
CA LYS A 197 5.46 25.32 11.28
C LYS A 197 3.99 25.10 11.66
N VAL A 198 3.26 24.25 10.93
CA VAL A 198 1.88 23.90 11.28
C VAL A 198 1.86 23.06 12.56
N LEU A 199 2.73 22.05 12.66
CA LEU A 199 2.84 21.20 13.86
C LEU A 199 3.19 21.99 15.12
N SER A 200 4.00 23.06 15.03
CA SER A 200 4.36 23.89 16.18
C SER A 200 3.25 24.81 16.67
N ARG A 201 2.33 25.23 15.77
CA ARG A 201 1.22 26.14 16.11
C ARG A 201 0.12 25.48 16.95
N HIS A 202 -0.03 24.16 16.81
CA HIS A 202 -0.99 23.37 17.59
C HIS A 202 -0.37 22.76 18.86
N ARG A 203 0.60 23.45 19.49
CA ARG A 203 1.03 23.10 20.85
C ARG A 203 -0.05 23.60 21.82
N SER A 204 -0.76 22.68 22.48
CA SER A 204 -1.52 23.03 23.69
C SER A 204 -0.60 23.74 24.69
N PRO A 205 -1.10 24.72 25.48
CA PRO A 205 -0.35 25.25 26.62
C PRO A 205 0.11 24.11 27.52
N PRO A 206 1.22 24.26 28.27
CA PRO A 206 1.54 23.31 29.33
C PRO A 206 0.31 23.18 30.23
N GLN A 207 -0.15 21.95 30.46
CA GLN A 207 -1.09 21.69 31.55
C GLN A 207 -0.34 22.03 32.83
N ALA A 208 -0.81 23.07 33.53
CA ALA A 208 -0.37 23.41 34.88
C ALA A 208 -0.85 22.35 35.87
#